data_AF-A0A9W6BIM8-F1
#
_entry.id   AF-A0A9W6BIM8-F1
#
_cell.length_a   1.000
_cell.length_b   1.000
_cell.length_c   1.000
_cell.angle_alpha   90.00
_cell.angle_beta   90.00
_cell.angle_gamma   90.00
#
_symmetry.space_group_name_H-M   'P 1'
#
loop_
_entity.id
_entity.type
_entity.pdbx_description
1 polymer ?
#
loop_
_entity_poly.entity_id
_entity_poly.type
_entity_poly.pdbx_seq_one_letter_code
_entity_poly.pdbx_strand_id
1 'polypeptide(L)'
;MTPMQLQVRCCAFRTPHLAVPWHLPKSRPSRCTGISHAACLQHQQGSLHVPAAAPTDAGARRPPRPVQRAAVKVWAATSHDRQGTGKAPPHVAAAVFTGTYAVIFGVALALAPKQVFGLLFGAETVSSGWIRVGGILFTLIGWQYLGTARADRKGEGALGFYRATIWSRLALSVAFALLVAVRESPPGLLVLAALNLFGAVSMHLALRRGGFTGGDEPDGSVPIMKM
;
A
#
# COMPACT_ATOMS: atom_id res chain seq x y z
N MET A 1 6.25 42.08 20.76
CA MET A 1 5.62 40.78 20.47
C MET A 1 4.85 40.91 19.17
N THR A 2 5.47 40.52 18.06
CA THR A 2 4.91 40.63 16.70
C THR A 2 4.38 39.26 16.25
N PRO A 3 3.16 39.16 15.70
CA PRO A 3 2.61 37.89 15.24
C PRO A 3 3.32 37.41 13.97
N MET A 4 3.84 36.18 14.03
CA MET A 4 4.50 35.49 12.94
C MET A 4 3.44 34.98 11.96
N GLN A 5 3.29 35.66 10.83
CA GLN A 5 2.41 35.26 9.73
C GLN A 5 3.02 34.05 9.00
N LEU A 6 2.41 32.87 9.19
CA LEU A 6 2.81 31.62 8.55
C LEU A 6 2.24 31.59 7.12
N GLN A 7 3.00 32.06 6.13
CA GLN A 7 2.67 31.86 4.72
C GLN A 7 2.90 30.39 4.33
N VAL A 8 1.81 29.63 4.22
CA VAL A 8 1.79 28.31 3.58
C VAL A 8 1.88 28.53 2.07
N ARG A 9 3.10 28.56 1.53
CA ARG A 9 3.32 28.48 0.07
C ARG A 9 3.17 27.02 -0.35
N CYS A 10 2.10 26.71 -1.07
CA CYS A 10 1.97 25.50 -1.86
C CYS A 10 3.03 25.52 -2.99
N CYS A 11 4.21 24.96 -2.73
CA CYS A 11 5.16 24.64 -3.79
C CYS A 11 4.60 23.47 -4.60
N ALA A 12 4.16 23.76 -5.82
CA ALA A 12 3.90 22.76 -6.84
C ALA A 12 5.18 21.93 -7.06
N PHE A 13 5.14 20.67 -6.65
CA PHE A 13 6.22 19.70 -6.82
C PHE A 13 6.32 19.33 -8.31
N ARG A 14 7.10 20.10 -9.06
CA ARG A 14 7.46 19.79 -10.45
C ARG A 14 8.62 18.79 -10.42
N THR A 15 8.31 17.51 -10.54
CA THR A 15 9.31 16.43 -10.69
C THR A 15 10.16 16.65 -11.94
N PRO A 16 11.51 16.72 -11.83
CA PRO A 16 12.38 16.66 -13.00
C PRO A 16 12.37 15.23 -13.58
N HIS A 17 12.15 15.16 -14.90
CA HIS A 17 12.24 13.93 -15.69
C HIS A 17 13.67 13.35 -15.63
N LEU A 18 13.90 12.39 -14.73
CA LEU A 18 15.01 11.44 -14.87
C LEU A 18 14.51 10.27 -15.72
N ALA A 19 14.86 10.32 -16.99
CA ALA A 19 14.65 9.24 -17.96
C ALA A 19 15.54 8.06 -17.59
N VAL A 20 15.01 7.11 -16.82
CA VAL A 20 15.58 5.77 -16.70
C VAL A 20 15.11 4.97 -17.92
N PRO A 21 16.02 4.41 -18.75
CA PRO A 21 15.63 3.59 -19.88
C PRO A 21 15.20 2.21 -19.38
N TRP A 22 13.94 2.11 -18.96
CA TRP A 22 13.30 0.82 -18.80
C TRP A 22 12.99 0.29 -20.20
N HIS A 23 13.79 -0.68 -20.66
CA HIS A 23 13.47 -1.48 -21.84
C HIS A 23 12.17 -2.24 -21.58
N LEU A 24 11.04 -1.59 -21.89
CA LEU A 24 9.74 -2.22 -21.98
C LEU A 24 9.78 -3.23 -23.15
N PRO A 25 9.30 -4.47 -22.96
CA PRO A 25 9.10 -5.38 -24.06
C PRO A 25 8.12 -4.74 -25.05
N LYS A 26 8.52 -4.71 -26.32
CA LYS A 26 7.80 -4.15 -27.47
C LYS A 26 6.43 -4.83 -27.58
N SER A 27 5.42 -4.31 -26.89
CA SER A 27 4.03 -4.72 -27.07
C SER A 27 3.62 -4.33 -28.48
N ARG A 28 3.25 -5.33 -29.29
CA ARG A 28 2.78 -5.15 -30.66
C ARG A 28 1.62 -4.15 -30.67
N PRO A 29 1.61 -3.14 -31.56
CA PRO A 29 0.48 -2.25 -31.69
C PRO A 29 -0.72 -3.03 -32.22
N SER A 30 -1.71 -3.25 -31.37
CA SER A 30 -3.06 -3.59 -31.79
C SER A 30 -3.60 -2.40 -32.59
N ARG A 31 -3.75 -2.60 -33.91
CA ARG A 31 -4.36 -1.63 -34.83
C ARG A 31 -5.77 -1.31 -34.35
N CYS A 32 -5.96 -0.13 -33.77
CA CYS A 32 -7.27 0.53 -33.75
C CYS A 32 -7.46 1.18 -35.12
N THR A 33 -7.93 0.41 -36.09
CA THR A 33 -8.45 0.97 -37.34
C THR A 33 -9.83 1.56 -37.08
N GLY A 34 -9.93 2.88 -37.16
CA GLY A 34 -11.16 3.56 -37.56
C GLY A 34 -12.12 4.00 -36.46
N ILE A 35 -11.73 4.95 -35.61
CA ILE A 35 -12.65 5.92 -35.01
C ILE A 35 -11.97 7.29 -34.99
N SER A 36 -12.62 8.28 -35.61
CA SER A 36 -12.14 9.65 -35.82
C SER A 36 -11.62 10.33 -34.55
N HIS A 37 -10.39 10.87 -34.63
CA HIS A 37 -9.73 11.67 -33.59
C HIS A 37 -10.56 12.88 -33.10
N ALA A 38 -11.52 13.37 -33.90
CA ALA A 38 -12.36 14.51 -33.54
C ALA A 38 -13.39 14.22 -32.43
N ALA A 39 -13.78 12.95 -32.22
CA ALA A 39 -14.79 12.62 -31.20
C ALA A 39 -14.22 12.48 -29.77
N CYS A 40 -12.89 12.36 -29.61
CA CYS A 40 -12.30 12.13 -28.29
C CYS A 40 -12.04 13.42 -27.50
N LEU A 41 -12.00 14.59 -28.17
CA LEU A 41 -11.69 15.88 -27.54
C LEU A 41 -12.92 16.63 -27.00
N GLN A 42 -14.15 16.26 -27.41
CA GLN A 42 -15.36 16.93 -26.93
C GLN A 42 -15.91 16.38 -25.61
N HIS A 43 -15.39 15.24 -25.11
CA HIS A 43 -15.92 14.62 -23.89
C HIS A 43 -15.27 15.15 -22.59
N GLN A 44 -14.36 16.12 -22.67
CA GLN A 44 -13.58 16.61 -21.51
C GLN A 44 -13.99 18.00 -21.00
N GLN A 45 -14.98 18.66 -21.61
CA GLN A 45 -15.45 20.01 -21.22
C GLN A 45 -16.89 20.07 -20.67
N GLY A 46 -17.46 18.93 -20.29
CA GLY A 46 -18.78 18.87 -19.65
C GLY A 46 -18.73 19.21 -18.15
N SER A 47 -19.02 20.47 -17.83
CA SER A 47 -19.72 20.98 -16.64
C SER A 47 -19.66 20.13 -15.35
N LEU A 48 -18.87 20.59 -14.38
CA LEU A 48 -19.02 20.31 -12.95
C LEU A 48 -20.31 20.97 -12.42
N HIS A 49 -21.47 20.49 -12.87
CA HIS A 49 -22.70 20.61 -12.09
C HIS A 49 -22.73 19.39 -11.17
N VAL A 50 -22.52 19.61 -9.87
CA VAL A 50 -22.82 18.62 -8.84
C VAL A 50 -24.33 18.72 -8.60
N PRO A 51 -25.18 17.81 -9.14
CA PRO A 51 -26.59 17.82 -8.80
C PRO A 51 -26.74 17.55 -7.30
N ALA A 52 -27.60 18.35 -6.65
CA ALA A 52 -28.00 18.13 -5.28
C ALA A 52 -28.50 16.68 -5.12
N ALA A 53 -28.04 16.03 -4.06
CA ALA A 53 -28.32 14.64 -3.76
C ALA A 53 -29.84 14.38 -3.73
N ALA A 54 -30.33 13.61 -4.70
CA ALA A 54 -31.67 13.07 -4.67
C ALA A 54 -31.77 11.99 -3.58
N PRO A 55 -32.92 11.88 -2.89
CA PRO A 55 -33.15 10.88 -1.86
C PRO A 55 -32.97 9.47 -2.43
N THR A 56 -32.23 8.65 -1.69
CA THR A 56 -31.80 7.32 -2.09
C THR A 56 -32.98 6.36 -2.04
N ASP A 57 -33.53 6.04 -3.21
CA ASP A 57 -34.55 5.01 -3.36
C ASP A 57 -33.93 3.63 -3.09
N ALA A 58 -34.33 3.03 -1.99
CA ALA A 58 -33.94 1.69 -1.59
C ALA A 58 -34.76 0.67 -2.38
N GLY A 59 -34.15 -0.04 -3.35
CA GLY A 59 -34.82 -1.25 -3.85
C GLY A 59 -34.37 -1.88 -5.17
N ALA A 60 -33.55 -1.25 -6.00
CA ALA A 60 -33.23 -1.82 -7.33
C ALA A 60 -31.80 -2.41 -7.39
N ARG A 61 -31.64 -3.71 -7.07
CA ARG A 61 -30.42 -4.48 -7.39
C ARG A 61 -30.30 -4.60 -8.91
N ARG A 62 -29.56 -3.69 -9.56
CA ARG A 62 -29.21 -3.84 -10.98
C ARG A 62 -28.33 -5.08 -11.18
N PRO A 63 -28.64 -5.97 -12.14
CA PRO A 63 -27.78 -7.12 -12.44
C PRO A 63 -26.40 -6.64 -12.92
N PRO A 64 -25.32 -7.36 -12.57
CA PRO A 64 -23.97 -7.01 -12.99
C PRO A 64 -23.86 -7.04 -14.52
N ARG A 65 -23.34 -5.95 -15.10
CA ARG A 65 -23.19 -5.80 -16.56
C ARG A 65 -22.22 -6.90 -17.09
N PRO A 66 -22.50 -7.50 -18.26
CA PRO A 66 -21.76 -8.65 -18.80
C PRO A 66 -20.26 -8.41 -19.02
N VAL A 67 -19.82 -7.15 -19.15
CA VAL A 67 -18.42 -6.78 -19.37
C VAL A 67 -17.51 -7.12 -18.17
N GLN A 68 -18.04 -7.12 -16.94
CA GLN A 68 -17.25 -7.46 -15.75
C GLN A 68 -16.95 -8.97 -15.63
N ARG A 69 -17.77 -9.85 -16.22
CA ARG A 69 -17.56 -11.30 -16.16
C ARG A 69 -16.37 -11.78 -17.00
N ALA A 70 -16.06 -11.07 -18.09
CA ALA A 70 -14.93 -11.43 -18.96
C ALA A 70 -13.58 -11.09 -18.32
N ALA A 71 -13.46 -9.93 -17.67
CA ALA A 71 -12.22 -9.48 -17.05
C ALA A 71 -11.75 -10.39 -15.89
N VAL A 72 -12.69 -10.92 -15.10
CA VAL A 72 -12.38 -11.83 -13.98
C VAL A 72 -11.87 -13.20 -14.49
N LYS A 73 -12.44 -13.73 -15.58
CA LYS A 73 -11.98 -15.00 -16.18
C LYS A 73 -10.57 -14.90 -16.77
N VAL A 74 -10.22 -13.76 -17.37
CA VAL A 74 -8.88 -13.56 -17.96
C VAL A 74 -7.80 -13.55 -16.86
N TRP A 75 -8.06 -12.95 -15.69
CA TRP A 75 -7.11 -12.96 -14.58
C TRP A 75 -6.95 -14.33 -13.92
N ALA A 76 -8.03 -15.12 -13.85
CA ALA A 76 -8.01 -16.47 -13.29
C ALA A 76 -7.27 -17.49 -14.19
N ALA A 77 -7.26 -17.28 -15.51
CA ALA A 77 -6.58 -18.19 -16.44
C ALA A 77 -5.05 -18.02 -16.45
N THR A 78 -4.53 -16.81 -16.17
CA THR A 78 -3.09 -16.52 -16.22
C THR A 78 -2.31 -17.02 -15.00
N SER A 79 -2.97 -17.49 -13.95
CA SER A 79 -2.31 -17.95 -12.71
C SER A 79 -1.91 -19.44 -12.74
N HIS A 80 -2.49 -20.26 -13.63
CA HIS A 80 -2.27 -21.71 -13.63
C HIS A 80 -0.98 -22.17 -14.33
N ASP A 81 -0.38 -21.36 -15.21
CA ASP A 81 0.71 -21.79 -16.09
C ASP A 81 2.14 -21.55 -15.53
N ARG A 82 2.27 -21.26 -14.22
CA ARG A 82 3.57 -20.92 -13.59
C ARG A 82 4.15 -22.00 -12.67
N GLN A 83 3.62 -23.23 -12.67
CA GLN A 83 4.10 -24.28 -11.78
C GLN A 83 5.39 -24.99 -12.24
N GLY A 84 5.90 -24.72 -13.45
CA GLY A 84 6.95 -25.55 -14.05
C GLY A 84 8.42 -25.28 -13.66
N THR A 85 8.77 -24.17 -13.00
CA THR A 85 10.21 -23.78 -12.90
C THR A 85 10.81 -23.68 -11.49
N GLY A 86 10.05 -23.90 -10.41
CA GLY A 86 10.57 -23.88 -9.03
C GLY A 86 11.18 -22.54 -8.55
N LYS A 87 11.31 -21.55 -9.43
CA LYS A 87 11.85 -20.23 -9.13
C LYS A 87 10.74 -19.33 -8.60
N ALA A 88 11.02 -18.61 -7.52
CA ALA A 88 10.09 -17.62 -6.98
C ALA A 88 9.72 -16.59 -8.07
N PRO A 89 8.46 -16.11 -8.10
CA PRO A 89 8.08 -15.05 -9.02
C PRO A 89 9.01 -13.82 -8.87
N PRO A 90 9.32 -13.09 -9.96
CA PRO A 90 10.29 -12.00 -9.92
C PRO A 90 9.92 -10.88 -8.93
N HIS A 91 8.63 -10.61 -8.72
CA HIS A 91 8.17 -9.63 -7.73
C HIS A 91 8.46 -10.06 -6.29
N VAL A 92 8.38 -11.36 -5.98
CA VAL A 92 8.71 -11.91 -4.65
C VAL A 92 10.20 -11.73 -4.38
N ALA A 93 11.05 -12.03 -5.36
CA ALA A 93 12.50 -11.85 -5.23
C ALA A 93 12.86 -10.37 -5.00
N ALA A 94 12.27 -9.46 -5.78
CA ALA A 94 12.46 -8.03 -5.61
C ALA A 94 12.00 -7.53 -4.22
N ALA A 95 10.83 -7.98 -3.76
CA ALA A 95 10.32 -7.63 -2.44
C ALA A 95 11.22 -8.12 -1.29
N VAL A 96 11.77 -9.34 -1.39
CA VAL A 96 12.74 -9.84 -0.40
C VAL A 96 14.03 -9.02 -0.41
N PHE A 97 14.56 -8.70 -1.58
CA PHE A 97 15.78 -7.90 -1.69
C PHE A 97 15.60 -6.51 -1.06
N THR A 98 14.57 -5.77 -1.50
CA THR A 98 14.26 -4.43 -0.99
C THR A 98 13.94 -4.45 0.50
N GLY A 99 13.15 -5.44 0.96
CA GLY A 99 12.80 -5.58 2.37
C GLY A 99 14.00 -5.84 3.26
N THR A 100 14.89 -6.76 2.85
CA THR A 100 16.11 -7.10 3.60
C THR A 100 17.05 -5.89 3.68
N TYR A 101 17.28 -5.21 2.55
CA TYR A 101 18.07 -3.99 2.51
C TYR A 101 17.51 -2.93 3.47
N ALA A 102 16.21 -2.67 3.41
CA ALA A 102 15.56 -1.66 4.23
C ALA A 102 15.63 -1.99 5.73
N VAL A 103 15.48 -3.27 6.11
CA VAL A 103 15.64 -3.71 7.50
C VAL A 103 17.07 -3.48 7.99
N ILE A 104 18.09 -3.92 7.23
CA ILE A 104 19.49 -3.80 7.64
C ILE A 104 19.88 -2.34 7.84
N PHE A 105 19.62 -1.49 6.83
CA PHE A 105 19.95 -0.08 6.90
C PHE A 105 19.10 0.67 7.94
N GLY A 106 17.82 0.32 8.07
CA GLY A 106 16.93 0.93 9.06
C GLY A 106 17.38 0.63 10.49
N VAL A 107 17.75 -0.62 10.78
CA VAL A 107 18.28 -1.03 12.09
C VAL A 107 19.61 -0.34 12.36
N ALA A 108 20.53 -0.31 11.39
CA ALA A 108 21.80 0.38 11.54
C ALA A 108 21.60 1.88 11.85
N LEU A 109 20.66 2.54 11.17
CA LEU A 109 20.33 3.94 11.40
C LEU A 109 19.66 4.19 12.75
N ALA A 110 18.86 3.23 13.25
CA ALA A 110 18.24 3.31 14.57
C ALA A 110 19.26 3.14 15.72
N LEU A 111 20.24 2.25 15.56
CA LEU A 111 21.23 1.95 16.61
C LEU A 111 22.41 2.92 16.60
N ALA A 112 22.89 3.32 15.42
CA ALA A 112 24.07 4.17 15.24
C ALA A 112 23.74 5.38 14.33
N PRO A 113 22.79 6.25 14.74
CA PRO A 113 22.26 7.31 13.89
C PRO A 113 23.34 8.28 13.39
N LYS A 114 24.28 8.69 14.24
CA LYS A 114 25.33 9.66 13.87
C LYS A 114 26.35 9.05 12.92
N GLN A 115 26.74 7.79 13.12
CA GLN A 115 27.73 7.11 12.30
C GLN A 115 27.16 6.81 10.91
N VAL A 116 25.97 6.20 10.85
CA VAL A 116 25.36 5.80 9.57
C VAL A 116 24.91 7.03 8.78
N PHE A 117 24.29 8.01 9.43
CA PHE A 117 23.88 9.25 8.75
C PHE A 117 25.09 10.11 8.36
N GLY A 118 26.13 10.16 9.19
CA GLY A 118 27.36 10.92 8.95
C GLY A 118 28.19 10.43 7.76
N LEU A 119 28.05 9.14 7.38
CA LEU A 119 28.68 8.61 6.16
C LEU A 119 28.05 9.16 4.88
N LEU A 120 26.79 9.57 4.93
CA LEU A 120 26.01 9.99 3.76
C LEU A 120 25.76 11.50 3.73
N PHE A 121 25.65 12.15 4.89
CA PHE A 121 25.21 13.53 5.05
C PHE A 121 25.96 14.23 6.18
N GLY A 122 26.02 15.57 6.12
CA GLY A 122 26.48 16.39 7.25
C GLY A 122 25.49 16.33 8.42
N ALA A 123 25.80 15.54 9.45
CA ALA A 123 24.88 15.20 10.54
C ALA A 123 24.61 16.35 11.54
N GLU A 124 25.20 17.53 11.35
CA GLU A 124 25.18 18.59 12.36
C GLU A 124 23.82 19.28 12.52
N THR A 125 22.94 19.19 11.53
CA THR A 125 21.67 19.93 11.50
C THR A 125 20.46 19.11 11.96
N VAL A 126 20.58 17.79 12.09
CA VAL A 126 19.46 16.90 12.39
C VAL A 126 19.66 16.25 13.76
N SER A 127 18.66 16.36 14.64
CA SER A 127 18.76 15.74 15.96
C SER A 127 18.80 14.21 15.85
N SER A 128 19.58 13.59 16.73
CA SER A 128 19.75 12.12 16.74
C SER A 128 18.41 11.37 16.88
N GLY A 129 17.44 11.92 17.62
CA GLY A 129 16.12 11.33 17.80
C GLY A 129 15.36 11.19 16.48
N TRP A 130 15.36 12.23 15.63
CA TRP A 130 14.70 12.18 14.33
C TRP A 130 15.34 11.17 13.37
N ILE A 131 16.67 11.03 13.43
CA ILE A 131 17.38 10.03 12.65
C ILE A 131 16.94 8.61 13.07
N ARG A 132 16.83 8.35 14.38
CA ARG A 132 16.33 7.05 14.88
C ARG A 132 14.89 6.78 14.48
N VAL A 133 14.02 7.80 14.55
CA VAL A 133 12.63 7.70 14.03
C VAL A 133 12.64 7.29 12.55
N GLY A 134 13.48 7.92 11.73
CA GLY A 134 13.65 7.54 10.32
C GLY A 134 14.12 6.09 10.14
N GLY A 135 15.11 5.65 10.91
CA GLY A 135 15.62 4.28 10.90
C GLY A 135 14.56 3.24 11.28
N ILE A 136 13.77 3.52 12.32
CA ILE A 136 12.65 2.67 12.75
C ILE A 136 11.60 2.57 11.63
N LEU A 137 11.17 3.70 11.07
CA LEU A 137 10.20 3.70 9.97
C LEU A 137 10.70 2.89 8.77
N PHE A 138 11.96 3.08 8.39
CA PHE A 138 12.57 2.35 7.27
C PHE A 138 12.64 0.84 7.53
N THR A 139 12.98 0.45 8.77
CA THR A 139 12.97 -0.96 9.21
C THR A 139 11.58 -1.57 9.08
N LEU A 140 10.54 -0.86 9.54
CA LEU A 140 9.17 -1.36 9.53
C LEU A 140 8.55 -1.41 8.13
N ILE A 141 8.98 -0.53 7.22
CA ILE A 141 8.65 -0.65 5.79
C ILE A 141 9.32 -1.90 5.22
N GLY A 142 10.61 -2.11 5.50
CA GLY A 142 11.32 -3.33 5.10
C GLY A 142 10.64 -4.61 5.59
N TRP A 143 10.18 -4.60 6.85
CA TRP A 143 9.40 -5.70 7.44
C TRP A 143 8.09 -5.98 6.70
N GLN A 144 7.38 -4.93 6.24
CA GLN A 144 6.17 -5.09 5.44
C GLN A 144 6.47 -5.75 4.07
N TYR A 145 7.56 -5.35 3.40
CA TYR A 145 8.00 -6.01 2.16
C TYR A 145 8.31 -7.49 2.37
N LEU A 146 9.02 -7.84 3.45
CA LEU A 146 9.30 -9.23 3.80
C LEU A 146 8.02 -10.01 4.14
N GLY A 147 7.07 -9.39 4.84
CA GLY A 147 5.77 -9.98 5.16
C GLY A 147 4.95 -10.29 3.90
N THR A 148 4.89 -9.36 2.95
CA THR A 148 4.22 -9.58 1.65
C THR A 148 4.89 -10.70 0.88
N ALA A 149 6.22 -10.66 0.73
CA ALA A 149 6.95 -11.70 0.00
C ALA A 149 6.77 -13.10 0.64
N ARG A 150 6.72 -13.18 1.97
CA ARG A 150 6.47 -14.43 2.69
C ARG A 150 5.06 -14.97 2.43
N ALA A 151 4.05 -14.10 2.37
CA ALA A 151 2.68 -14.50 2.11
C ALA A 151 2.41 -14.87 0.65
N ASP A 152 3.01 -14.14 -0.29
CA ASP A 152 2.94 -14.47 -1.71
C ASP A 152 3.52 -15.87 -1.99
N ARG A 153 4.63 -16.23 -1.33
CA ARG A 153 5.21 -17.58 -1.40
C ARG A 153 4.28 -18.68 -0.88
N LYS A 154 3.38 -18.33 0.05
CA LYS A 154 2.40 -19.25 0.64
C LYS A 154 1.05 -19.25 -0.07
N GLY A 155 0.86 -18.39 -1.09
CA GLY A 155 -0.45 -18.20 -1.72
C GLY A 155 -1.47 -17.46 -0.85
N GLU A 156 -1.04 -16.81 0.25
CA GLU A 156 -1.93 -16.02 1.13
C GLU A 156 -2.28 -14.65 0.53
N GLY A 157 -1.52 -14.20 -0.48
CA GLY A 157 -1.69 -12.92 -1.18
C GLY A 157 -1.67 -11.73 -0.22
N ALA A 158 -2.66 -10.83 -0.36
CA ALA A 158 -2.74 -9.58 0.40
C ALA A 158 -2.86 -9.76 1.93
N LEU A 159 -3.27 -10.94 2.41
CA LEU A 159 -3.42 -11.20 3.85
C LEU A 159 -2.10 -11.04 4.62
N GLY A 160 -0.97 -11.41 4.01
CA GLY A 160 0.35 -11.23 4.63
C GLY A 160 0.71 -9.78 4.84
N PHE A 161 0.40 -8.94 3.85
CA PHE A 161 0.65 -7.50 3.94
C PHE A 161 -0.16 -6.88 5.08
N TYR A 162 -1.44 -7.24 5.22
CA TYR A 162 -2.28 -6.76 6.33
C TYR A 162 -1.75 -7.21 7.70
N ARG A 163 -1.36 -8.48 7.83
CA ARG A 163 -0.75 -8.99 9.06
C ARG A 163 0.55 -8.27 9.39
N ALA A 164 1.42 -8.06 8.40
CA ALA A 164 2.67 -7.33 8.57
C ALA A 164 2.42 -5.86 8.97
N THR A 165 1.39 -5.22 8.42
CA THR A 165 1.01 -3.84 8.76
C THR A 165 0.56 -3.70 10.21
N ILE A 166 -0.22 -4.66 10.72
CA ILE A 166 -0.64 -4.68 12.13
C ILE A 166 0.60 -4.76 13.04
N TRP A 167 1.50 -5.71 12.78
CA TRP A 167 2.73 -5.86 13.56
C TRP A 167 3.62 -4.62 13.46
N SER A 168 3.77 -4.02 12.27
CA SER A 168 4.56 -2.81 12.11
C SER A 168 3.97 -1.63 12.88
N ARG A 169 2.64 -1.46 12.90
CA ARG A 169 1.99 -0.40 13.69
C ARG A 169 2.19 -0.60 15.19
N LEU A 170 2.05 -1.84 15.69
CA LEU A 170 2.31 -2.16 17.10
C LEU A 170 3.77 -1.90 17.47
N ALA A 171 4.71 -2.37 16.65
CA ALA A 171 6.14 -2.14 16.85
C ALA A 171 6.48 -0.65 16.82
N LEU A 172 5.87 0.13 15.93
CA LEU A 172 6.06 1.58 15.86
C LEU A 172 5.58 2.29 17.12
N SER A 173 4.39 1.93 17.62
CA SER A 173 3.86 2.46 18.88
C SER A 173 4.80 2.21 20.05
N VAL A 174 5.31 0.98 20.17
CA VAL A 174 6.27 0.61 21.23
C VAL A 174 7.59 1.37 21.05
N ALA A 175 8.13 1.43 19.84
CA ALA A 175 9.40 2.10 19.57
C ALA A 175 9.35 3.62 19.87
N PHE A 176 8.25 4.29 19.51
CA PHE A 176 8.06 5.70 19.85
C PHE A 176 7.89 5.93 21.35
N ALA A 177 7.17 5.05 22.05
CA ALA A 177 7.07 5.12 23.50
C ALA A 177 8.46 4.96 24.16
N LEU A 178 9.29 4.04 23.69
CA LEU A 178 10.66 3.85 24.18
C LEU A 178 11.57 5.05 23.91
N LEU A 179 11.54 5.62 22.69
CA LEU A 179 12.34 6.82 22.37
C LEU A 179 11.98 8.02 23.26
N VAL A 180 10.70 8.21 23.56
CA VAL A 180 10.25 9.26 24.48
C VAL A 180 10.65 8.93 25.92
N ALA A 181 10.55 7.67 26.35
CA ALA A 181 10.96 7.24 27.68
C ALA A 181 12.46 7.48 27.94
N VAL A 182 13.32 7.27 26.94
CA VAL A 182 14.77 7.55 27.00
C VAL A 182 15.08 9.05 26.78
N ARG A 183 14.06 9.90 26.59
CA ARG A 183 14.18 11.35 26.37
C ARG A 183 14.98 11.76 25.14
N GLU A 184 15.07 10.89 24.14
CA GLU A 184 15.75 11.20 22.88
C GLU A 184 14.84 11.89 21.87
N SER A 185 13.54 11.93 22.14
CA SER A 185 12.53 12.38 21.21
C SER A 185 11.43 13.19 21.92
N PRO A 186 10.79 14.15 21.21
CA PRO A 186 9.78 15.01 21.82
C PRO A 186 8.54 14.22 22.23
N PRO A 187 7.85 14.61 23.33
CA PRO A 187 6.69 13.89 23.85
C PRO A 187 5.50 13.84 22.87
N GLY A 188 5.46 14.74 21.87
CA GLY A 188 4.46 14.70 20.80
C GLY A 188 4.41 13.38 20.03
N LEU A 189 5.50 12.59 20.01
CA LEU A 189 5.51 11.25 19.40
C LEU A 189 4.59 10.25 20.10
N LEU A 190 4.20 10.49 21.36
CA LEU A 190 3.23 9.64 22.06
C LEU A 190 1.83 9.70 21.43
N VAL A 191 1.44 10.84 20.86
CA VAL A 191 0.18 10.96 20.12
C VAL A 191 0.23 10.08 18.87
N LEU A 192 1.35 10.10 18.15
CA LEU A 192 1.54 9.26 16.98
C LEU A 192 1.60 7.77 17.34
N ALA A 193 2.20 7.43 18.49
CA ALA A 193 2.18 6.07 19.03
C ALA A 193 0.75 5.60 19.33
N ALA A 194 -0.07 6.43 19.97
CA ALA A 194 -1.47 6.10 20.28
C ALA A 194 -2.32 5.89 19.00
N LEU A 195 -2.16 6.76 18.00
CA LEU A 195 -2.86 6.63 16.71
C LEU A 195 -2.46 5.34 15.97
N ASN A 196 -1.19 4.96 16.02
CA ASN A 196 -0.72 3.69 15.44
C ASN A 196 -1.31 2.48 16.17
N LEU A 197 -1.37 2.52 17.50
CA LEU A 197 -1.96 1.46 18.31
C LEU A 197 -3.44 1.29 17.98
N PHE A 198 -4.19 2.39 17.92
CA PHE A 198 -5.59 2.39 17.53
C PHE A 198 -5.79 1.80 16.12
N GLY A 199 -4.97 2.21 15.15
CA GLY A 199 -5.00 1.65 13.80
C GLY A 199 -4.72 0.14 13.76
N ALA A 200 -3.75 -0.34 14.55
CA ALA A 200 -3.43 -1.75 14.65
C ALA A 200 -4.60 -2.57 15.23
N VAL A 201 -5.20 -2.07 16.32
CA VAL A 201 -6.34 -2.72 16.99
C VAL A 201 -7.55 -2.77 16.06
N SER A 202 -7.89 -1.66 15.40
CA SER A 202 -9.01 -1.59 14.45
C SER A 202 -8.85 -2.60 13.31
N MET A 203 -7.67 -2.65 12.69
CA MET A 203 -7.39 -3.59 11.60
C MET A 203 -7.39 -5.04 12.07
N HIS A 204 -6.87 -5.32 13.27
CA HIS A 204 -6.91 -6.66 13.86
C HIS A 204 -8.35 -7.14 14.10
N LEU A 205 -9.22 -6.26 14.62
CA LEU A 205 -10.64 -6.57 14.81
C LEU A 205 -11.36 -6.80 13.48
N ALA A 206 -11.03 -6.03 12.44
CA ALA A 206 -11.60 -6.23 11.11
C ALA A 206 -11.23 -7.60 10.52
N LEU A 207 -9.97 -8.02 10.63
CA LEU A 207 -9.54 -9.36 10.18
C LEU A 207 -10.21 -10.49 10.97
N ARG A 208 -10.43 -10.31 12.28
CA ARG A 208 -11.15 -11.30 13.10
C ARG A 208 -12.61 -11.45 12.67
N ARG A 209 -13.27 -10.36 12.27
CA ARG A 209 -14.66 -10.40 11.79
C ARG A 209 -14.78 -10.99 10.38
N GLY A 210 -13.82 -10.70 9.50
CA GLY A 210 -13.82 -11.22 8.13
C GLY A 210 -13.46 -12.70 7.99
N GLY A 211 -12.84 -13.31 9.00
CA GLY A 211 -12.48 -14.75 8.99
C GLY A 211 -13.63 -15.72 9.29
N PHE A 212 -14.85 -15.24 9.54
CA PHE A 212 -15.98 -16.07 10.02
C PHE A 212 -16.97 -16.52 8.92
N THR A 213 -16.75 -16.19 7.64
CA THR A 213 -17.71 -16.52 6.56
C THR A 213 -17.21 -17.62 5.61
N GLY A 214 -16.55 -18.65 6.15
CA GLY A 214 -16.03 -19.79 5.37
C GLY A 214 -16.67 -21.14 5.68
N GLY A 215 -17.73 -21.18 6.51
CA GLY A 215 -18.28 -22.44 7.04
C GLY A 215 -19.56 -22.94 6.41
N ASP A 216 -20.45 -22.06 5.94
CA ASP A 216 -21.80 -22.45 5.53
C ASP A 216 -22.13 -21.87 4.15
N GLU A 217 -21.50 -22.39 3.10
CA GLU A 217 -22.15 -22.39 1.79
C GLU A 217 -23.18 -23.53 1.85
N PRO A 218 -24.47 -23.27 2.09
CA PRO A 218 -25.48 -24.32 2.00
C PRO A 218 -25.38 -24.88 0.59
N ASP A 219 -25.08 -26.17 0.51
CA ASP A 219 -24.98 -26.94 -0.73
C ASP A 219 -26.07 -26.47 -1.70
N GLY A 220 -25.63 -25.79 -2.75
CA GLY A 220 -26.48 -25.20 -3.77
C GLY A 220 -27.06 -26.28 -4.69
N SER A 221 -27.56 -27.37 -4.13
CA SER A 221 -28.48 -28.29 -4.78
C SER A 221 -29.81 -27.55 -4.99
N VAL A 222 -29.80 -26.62 -5.95
CA VAL A 222 -31.02 -26.06 -6.53
C VAL A 222 -31.78 -27.24 -7.13
N PRO A 223 -32.98 -27.58 -6.62
CA PRO A 223 -33.76 -28.68 -7.17
C PRO A 223 -34.09 -28.34 -8.62
N ILE A 224 -33.51 -29.11 -9.54
CA ILE A 224 -33.90 -29.09 -10.95
C ILE A 224 -35.34 -29.59 -11.01
N MET A 225 -36.27 -28.64 -11.08
CA MET A 225 -37.68 -28.93 -11.33
C MET A 225 -37.78 -29.37 -12.79
N LYS A 226 -37.84 -30.69 -13.00
CA LYS A 226 -38.19 -31.28 -14.29
C LYS A 226 -39.66 -30.97 -14.56
N MET A 227 -39.93 -30.24 -15.63
CA MET A 227 -41.24 -30.19 -16.28
C MET A 227 -41.32 -31.26 -17.36
#